data_AF-A0A4Q0XCD5-F1
#
_entry.id   AF-A0A4Q0XCD5-F1
#
_cell.length_a   1.000
_cell.length_b   1.000
_cell.length_c   1.000
_cell.angle_alpha   90.00
_cell.angle_beta   90.00
_cell.angle_gamma   90.00
#
_symmetry.space_group_name_H-M   'P 1'
#
loop_
_entity.id
_entity.type
_entity.pdbx_description
1 polymer ?
#
loop_
_entity_poly.entity_id
_entity_poly.type
_entity_poly.pdbx_seq_one_letter_code
_entity_poly.pdbx_strand_id
1 'polypeptide(L)'
;MKFKIAILCVVVLQMTSCALKPTTSEYTFIKTDLEKVDLDHLGDGTVLIYNGANMLHKMDNTARLNIWIDGKSLGQIRPSEYVIINLEYGKHHFKALHIDVVNMRSEHDVEIDKNTKVINIKPNITSNRLIVTNEFPETFEKFKYAERR
;
A
#
# COMPACT_ATOMS: atom_id res chain seq x y z
N MET A 1 -31.11 -15.43 -34.77
CA MET A 1 -29.84 -16.13 -34.45
C MET A 1 -28.70 -15.15 -34.11
N LYS A 2 -28.47 -14.09 -34.92
CA LYS A 2 -27.39 -13.10 -34.70
C LYS A 2 -27.46 -12.35 -33.35
N PHE A 3 -28.67 -11.98 -32.90
CA PHE A 3 -28.86 -11.28 -31.61
C PHE A 3 -28.53 -12.15 -30.37
N LYS A 4 -28.84 -13.45 -30.43
CA LYS A 4 -28.52 -14.40 -29.34
C LYS A 4 -27.01 -14.63 -29.22
N ILE A 5 -26.30 -14.65 -30.34
CA ILE A 5 -24.83 -14.74 -30.39
C ILE A 5 -24.19 -13.45 -29.85
N ALA A 6 -24.72 -12.28 -30.21
CA ALA A 6 -24.23 -10.99 -29.69
C ALA A 6 -24.39 -10.87 -28.16
N ILE A 7 -25.55 -11.26 -27.62
CA ILE A 7 -25.78 -11.29 -26.16
C ILE A 7 -24.81 -12.25 -25.48
N LEU A 8 -24.58 -13.43 -26.06
CA LEU A 8 -23.61 -14.41 -25.53
C LEU A 8 -22.18 -13.84 -25.53
N CYS A 9 -21.77 -13.13 -26.59
CA CYS A 9 -20.46 -12.48 -26.65
C CYS A 9 -20.29 -11.39 -25.57
N VAL A 10 -21.33 -10.57 -25.31
CA VAL A 10 -21.29 -9.54 -24.25
C VAL A 10 -21.17 -10.17 -22.87
N VAL A 11 -21.88 -11.27 -22.60
CA VAL A 11 -21.79 -12.00 -21.32
C VAL A 11 -20.41 -12.63 -21.12
N VAL A 12 -19.82 -13.22 -22.18
CA VAL A 12 -18.46 -13.80 -22.12
C VAL A 12 -17.39 -12.73 -21.93
N LEU A 13 -17.55 -11.54 -22.54
CA LEU A 13 -16.64 -10.40 -22.38
C LEU A 13 -16.68 -9.78 -20.98
N GLN A 14 -17.80 -9.86 -20.24
CA GLN A 14 -17.85 -9.37 -18.86
C GLN A 14 -17.14 -10.30 -17.86
N MET A 15 -16.97 -11.59 -18.20
CA MET A 15 -16.27 -12.54 -17.34
C MET A 15 -14.74 -12.45 -17.43
N THR A 16 -14.18 -11.62 -18.32
CA THR A 16 -12.73 -11.37 -18.40
C THR A 16 -12.28 -10.11 -17.65
N SER A 17 -13.18 -9.49 -16.86
CA SER A 17 -12.81 -8.40 -15.95
C SER A 17 -11.74 -8.90 -14.97
N CYS A 18 -10.48 -8.66 -15.32
CA CYS A 18 -9.36 -8.91 -14.44
C CYS A 18 -9.44 -7.89 -13.30
N ALA A 19 -10.05 -8.31 -12.18
CA ALA A 19 -9.87 -7.60 -10.92
C ALA A 19 -8.36 -7.50 -10.63
N LEU A 20 -7.88 -6.30 -10.30
CA LEU A 20 -6.49 -6.07 -9.95
C LEU A 20 -6.14 -6.92 -8.72
N LYS A 21 -5.17 -7.82 -8.88
CA LYS A 21 -4.79 -8.76 -7.82
C LYS A 21 -3.84 -8.11 -6.81
N PRO A 22 -3.87 -8.53 -5.53
CA PRO A 22 -2.77 -8.28 -4.61
C PRO A 22 -1.45 -8.74 -5.21
N THR A 23 -0.38 -7.99 -4.99
CA THR A 23 0.97 -8.42 -5.32
C THR A 23 1.67 -8.97 -4.10
N THR A 24 2.56 -9.93 -4.31
CA THR A 24 3.35 -10.52 -3.24
C THR A 24 4.59 -9.72 -2.91
N SER A 25 4.89 -9.63 -1.61
CA SER A 25 6.06 -8.91 -1.13
C SER A 25 7.37 -9.65 -1.43
N GLU A 26 8.26 -8.95 -2.13
CA GLU A 26 9.67 -9.30 -2.34
C GLU A 26 10.56 -8.84 -1.16
N TYR A 27 10.00 -8.11 -0.20
CA TYR A 27 10.70 -7.63 1.00
C TYR A 27 10.55 -8.60 2.17
N THR A 28 11.58 -8.65 3.02
CA THR A 28 11.50 -9.28 4.33
C THR A 28 10.82 -8.32 5.29
N PHE A 29 9.68 -8.75 5.82
CA PHE A 29 8.90 -8.02 6.80
C PHE A 29 9.51 -8.21 8.18
N ILE A 30 9.85 -7.11 8.85
CA ILE A 30 10.38 -7.13 10.20
C ILE A 30 9.20 -7.22 11.16
N LYS A 31 8.90 -8.45 11.58
CA LYS A 31 7.97 -8.65 12.69
C LYS A 31 8.69 -8.24 13.96
N THR A 32 8.21 -7.17 14.57
CA THR A 32 8.63 -6.82 15.92
C THR A 32 7.92 -7.77 16.88
N ASP A 33 8.67 -8.50 17.71
CA ASP A 33 8.12 -9.38 18.76
C ASP A 33 7.47 -8.59 19.92
N LEU A 34 7.43 -7.26 19.81
CA LEU A 34 6.86 -6.35 20.77
C LEU A 34 5.34 -6.23 20.55
N GLU A 35 4.56 -6.30 21.63
CA GLU A 35 3.11 -6.01 21.60
C GLU A 35 2.79 -4.63 21.01
N LYS A 36 3.76 -3.70 21.03
CA LYS A 36 3.66 -2.34 20.49
C LYS A 36 4.96 -1.93 19.80
N VAL A 37 4.84 -1.37 18.59
CA VAL A 37 5.95 -0.75 17.87
C VAL A 37 6.22 0.64 18.46
N ASP A 38 7.49 0.97 18.66
CA ASP A 38 7.96 2.27 19.16
C ASP A 38 8.81 2.98 18.11
N LEU A 39 8.76 4.32 18.07
CA LEU A 39 9.54 5.16 17.14
C LEU A 39 11.05 5.05 17.40
N ASP A 40 11.46 4.70 18.61
CA ASP A 40 12.88 4.53 18.96
C ASP A 40 13.50 3.27 18.34
N HIS A 41 12.67 2.34 17.89
CA HIS A 41 13.09 1.15 17.13
C HIS A 41 13.04 1.37 15.60
N LEU A 42 12.74 2.59 15.15
CA LEU A 42 12.69 2.98 13.74
C LEU A 42 13.78 4.01 13.43
N GLY A 43 14.12 4.15 12.16
CA GLY A 43 15.24 4.94 11.69
C GLY A 43 16.39 4.04 11.25
N ASP A 44 17.50 4.65 10.84
CA ASP A 44 18.67 3.95 10.32
C ASP A 44 18.35 2.87 9.25
N GLY A 45 17.38 3.18 8.39
CA GLY A 45 16.92 2.31 7.32
C GLY A 45 15.77 1.37 7.71
N THR A 46 15.47 1.21 9.00
CA THR A 46 14.26 0.52 9.46
C THR A 46 13.06 1.47 9.39
N VAL A 47 12.20 1.27 8.39
CA VAL A 47 11.11 2.20 8.07
C VAL A 47 9.75 1.51 8.22
N LEU A 48 8.84 2.18 8.92
CA LEU A 48 7.43 1.82 8.96
C LEU A 48 6.67 2.50 7.82
N ILE A 49 5.96 1.71 7.01
CA ILE A 49 5.11 2.19 5.93
C ILE A 49 3.67 1.80 6.26
N TYR A 50 2.74 2.76 6.26
CA TYR A 50 1.34 2.49 6.56
C TYR A 50 0.37 3.09 5.55
N ASN A 51 -0.80 2.47 5.44
CA ASN A 51 -1.90 2.98 4.62
C ASN A 51 -2.78 3.93 5.46
N GLY A 52 -2.65 5.24 5.19
CA GLY A 52 -3.36 6.30 5.89
C GLY A 52 -4.75 6.63 5.34
N ALA A 53 -5.43 5.70 4.66
CA ALA A 53 -6.78 5.93 4.17
C ALA A 53 -7.76 6.33 5.31
N ASN A 54 -8.58 7.34 5.02
CA ASN A 54 -9.53 7.94 5.97
C ASN A 54 -10.61 6.94 6.43
N MET A 55 -11.24 7.24 7.58
CA MET A 55 -12.28 6.39 8.22
C MET A 55 -13.41 5.96 7.25
N LEU A 56 -13.81 6.82 6.31
CA LEU A 56 -14.82 6.49 5.30
C LEU A 56 -14.42 5.29 4.43
N HIS A 57 -13.15 5.19 4.02
CA HIS A 57 -12.61 4.05 3.26
C HIS A 57 -12.37 2.81 4.12
N LYS A 58 -12.43 2.93 5.45
CA LYS A 58 -12.31 1.80 6.37
C LYS A 58 -13.61 1.03 6.50
N MET A 59 -14.77 1.68 6.27
CA MET A 59 -16.09 1.07 6.45
C MET A 59 -16.47 0.12 5.32
N ASP A 60 -16.00 0.37 4.10
CA ASP A 60 -16.26 -0.45 2.91
C ASP A 60 -15.07 -1.33 2.49
N ASN A 61 -13.96 -1.29 3.26
CA ASN A 61 -12.70 -1.99 2.97
C ASN A 61 -12.13 -1.67 1.57
N THR A 62 -12.35 -0.43 1.10
CA THR A 62 -11.75 0.11 -0.12
C THR A 62 -10.34 0.66 0.19
N ALA A 63 -9.78 1.54 -0.64
CA ALA A 63 -8.44 2.12 -0.44
C ALA A 63 -7.27 1.11 -0.32
N ARG A 64 -7.37 -0.10 -0.90
CA ARG A 64 -6.29 -1.10 -0.87
C ARG A 64 -5.14 -0.70 -1.80
N LEU A 65 -3.92 -0.64 -1.28
CA LEU A 65 -2.75 -0.18 -2.04
C LEU A 65 -1.80 -1.34 -2.33
N ASN A 66 -1.49 -1.57 -3.61
CA ASN A 66 -0.29 -2.30 -3.98
C ASN A 66 0.86 -1.30 -4.11
N ILE A 67 1.99 -1.61 -3.48
CA ILE A 67 3.15 -0.71 -3.43
C ILE A 67 4.37 -1.41 -4.04
N TRP A 68 5.16 -0.66 -4.79
CA TRP A 68 6.49 -1.04 -5.26
C TRP A 68 7.49 0.02 -4.85
N ILE A 69 8.72 -0.41 -4.57
CA ILE A 69 9.86 0.43 -4.24
C ILE A 69 11.01 -0.05 -5.14
N ASP A 70 11.55 0.85 -5.96
CA ASP A 70 12.59 0.55 -6.96
C ASP A 70 12.26 -0.65 -7.87
N GLY A 71 10.98 -0.75 -8.25
CA GLY A 71 10.47 -1.84 -9.08
C GLY A 71 10.20 -3.16 -8.35
N LYS A 72 10.63 -3.30 -7.08
CA LYS A 72 10.32 -4.47 -6.24
C LYS A 72 8.99 -4.28 -5.53
N SER A 73 8.16 -5.32 -5.54
CA SER A 73 6.85 -5.32 -4.88
C SER A 73 7.01 -5.36 -3.37
N LEU A 74 6.52 -4.35 -2.66
CA LEU A 74 6.28 -4.40 -1.21
C LEU A 74 5.05 -5.25 -0.87
N GLY A 75 4.17 -5.41 -1.85
CA GLY A 75 2.91 -6.12 -1.73
C GLY A 75 1.73 -5.21 -1.42
N GLN A 76 0.65 -5.79 -0.91
CA GLN A 76 -0.59 -5.06 -0.61
C GLN A 76 -0.71 -4.62 0.84
N ILE A 77 -0.94 -3.32 1.06
CA ILE A 77 -1.29 -2.73 2.36
C ILE A 77 -2.75 -2.23 2.32
N ARG A 78 -3.61 -2.81 3.16
CA ARG A 78 -5.03 -2.41 3.29
C ARG A 78 -5.18 -1.21 4.24
N PRO A 79 -6.35 -0.55 4.28
CA PRO A 79 -6.58 0.52 5.25
C PRO A 79 -6.30 0.07 6.68
N SER A 80 -5.61 0.92 7.45
CA SER A 80 -5.18 0.60 8.82
C SER A 80 -4.22 -0.58 8.93
N GLU A 81 -3.52 -0.95 7.85
CA GLU A 81 -2.37 -1.85 7.93
C GLU A 81 -1.07 -1.06 7.83
N TYR A 82 -0.02 -1.63 8.43
CA TYR A 82 1.35 -1.14 8.32
C TYR A 82 2.33 -2.30 8.14
N VAL A 83 3.51 -1.99 7.64
CA VAL A 83 4.62 -2.93 7.51
C VAL A 83 5.90 -2.24 7.94
N ILE A 84 6.85 -3.01 8.46
CA ILE A 84 8.20 -2.54 8.74
C ILE A 84 9.17 -3.31 7.85
N ILE A 85 10.03 -2.58 7.15
CA ILE A 85 11.06 -3.12 6.26
C ILE A 85 12.37 -2.39 6.49
N ASN A 86 13.46 -2.99 6.04
CA ASN A 86 14.72 -2.27 5.86
C ASN A 86 14.81 -1.71 4.45
N LEU A 87 15.14 -0.43 4.35
CA LEU A 87 15.50 0.29 3.13
C LEU A 87 16.93 0.79 3.28
N GLU A 88 17.68 0.76 2.19
CA GLU A 88 19.00 1.39 2.15
C GLU A 88 18.87 2.91 2.22
N TYR A 89 19.98 3.61 2.47
CA TYR A 89 19.98 5.07 2.40
C TYR A 89 20.02 5.55 0.96
N GLY A 90 19.38 6.69 0.72
CA GLY A 90 19.37 7.35 -0.58
C GLY A 90 17.97 7.50 -1.16
N LYS A 91 17.92 7.71 -2.47
CA LYS A 91 16.66 7.97 -3.18
C LYS A 91 16.03 6.66 -3.64
N HIS A 92 14.77 6.48 -3.26
CA HIS A 92 13.95 5.34 -3.61
C HIS A 92 12.72 5.79 -4.40
N HIS A 93 12.39 5.06 -5.45
CA HIS A 93 11.24 5.33 -6.30
C HIS A 93 10.04 4.49 -5.87
N PHE A 94 9.06 5.14 -5.24
CA PHE A 94 7.83 4.52 -4.78
C PHE A 94 6.77 4.60 -5.86
N LYS A 95 6.08 3.48 -6.09
CA LYS A 95 4.88 3.40 -6.92
C LYS A 95 3.74 2.85 -6.09
N ALA A 96 2.60 3.53 -6.11
CA ALA A 96 1.39 3.09 -5.44
C ALA A 96 0.24 2.95 -6.44
N LEU A 97 -0.47 1.83 -6.36
CA LEU A 97 -1.69 1.55 -7.12
C LEU A 97 -2.83 1.32 -6.15
N HIS A 98 -3.88 2.13 -6.26
CA HIS A 98 -5.14 1.84 -5.58
C HIS A 98 -5.91 0.79 -6.39
N ILE A 99 -6.07 -0.42 -5.85
CA ILE A 99 -6.61 -1.54 -6.64
C ILE A 99 -8.13 -1.50 -6.80
N ASP A 100 -8.84 -0.72 -5.99
CA ASP A 100 -10.31 -0.59 -6.08
C ASP A 100 -10.72 0.45 -7.12
N VAL A 101 -9.78 1.29 -7.59
CA VAL A 101 -10.04 2.32 -8.59
C VAL A 101 -9.11 2.12 -9.79
N VAL A 102 -9.72 1.81 -10.93
CA VAL A 102 -9.00 1.65 -12.18
C VAL A 102 -8.23 2.93 -12.50
N ASN A 103 -6.97 2.78 -12.89
CA ASN A 103 -6.06 3.86 -13.29
C ASN A 103 -5.62 4.85 -12.20
N MET A 104 -5.88 4.59 -10.91
CA MET A 104 -5.33 5.44 -9.84
C MET A 104 -3.93 4.96 -9.42
N ARG A 105 -2.92 5.44 -10.17
CA ARG A 105 -1.50 5.20 -9.92
C ARG A 105 -0.79 6.50 -9.60
N SER A 106 0.23 6.42 -8.77
CA SER A 106 1.10 7.55 -8.45
C SER A 106 2.51 7.07 -8.19
N GLU A 107 3.47 7.89 -8.56
CA GLU A 107 4.89 7.64 -8.37
C GLU A 107 5.49 8.78 -7.55
N HIS A 108 6.41 8.46 -6.63
CA HIS A 108 6.99 9.40 -5.67
C HIS A 108 8.45 9.03 -5.45
N ASP A 109 9.35 10.01 -5.52
CA ASP A 109 10.75 9.82 -5.10
C ASP A 109 10.89 10.21 -3.63
N VAL A 110 11.47 9.32 -2.83
CA VAL A 110 11.62 9.49 -1.38
C VAL A 110 13.08 9.31 -1.01
N GLU A 111 13.63 10.26 -0.26
CA GLU A 111 14.97 10.15 0.29
C GLU A 111 14.90 9.51 1.68
N ILE A 112 15.58 8.37 1.84
CA ILE A 112 15.72 7.65 3.10
C ILE A 112 17.05 8.05 3.73
N ASP A 113 16.98 8.67 4.90
CA ASP A 113 18.14 9.00 5.72
C ASP A 113 18.04 8.31 7.10
N LYS A 114 19.03 8.57 7.96
CA LYS A 114 19.08 8.04 9.32
C LYS A 114 17.85 8.37 10.19
N ASN A 115 17.16 9.46 9.90
CA ASN A 115 16.02 9.96 10.65
C ASN A 115 14.67 9.56 10.03
N THR A 116 14.66 8.95 8.84
CA THR A 116 13.44 8.48 8.20
C THR A 116 12.89 7.27 8.96
N LYS A 117 11.78 7.46 9.66
CA LYS A 117 11.15 6.45 10.51
C LYS A 117 9.82 5.96 9.96
N VAL A 118 8.97 6.89 9.52
CA VAL A 118 7.57 6.59 9.19
C VAL A 118 7.17 7.24 7.88
N ILE A 119 6.57 6.43 6.99
CA ILE A 119 6.02 6.85 5.70
C ILE A 119 4.52 6.54 5.67
N ASN A 120 3.73 7.57 5.41
CA ASN A 120 2.31 7.48 5.17
C ASN A 120 2.03 7.44 3.67
N ILE A 121 1.28 6.44 3.21
CA ILE A 121 0.72 6.43 1.85
C ILE A 121 -0.80 6.42 1.97
N LYS A 122 -1.48 7.39 1.37
CA LYS A 122 -2.95 7.46 1.37
C LYS A 122 -3.51 7.77 -0.02
N PRO A 123 -4.62 7.15 -0.42
CA PRO A 123 -5.35 7.59 -1.61
C PRO A 123 -6.03 8.95 -1.36
N ASN A 124 -6.07 9.76 -2.40
CA ASN A 124 -6.86 10.98 -2.54
C ASN A 124 -7.92 10.76 -3.64
N ILE A 125 -8.61 11.82 -4.05
CA ILE A 125 -9.69 11.75 -5.06
C ILE A 125 -9.19 11.22 -6.42
N THR A 126 -7.97 11.57 -6.84
CA THR A 126 -7.44 11.25 -8.18
C THR A 126 -6.07 10.57 -8.20
N SER A 127 -5.40 10.44 -7.05
CA SER A 127 -4.03 9.90 -6.95
C SER A 127 -3.76 9.35 -5.55
N ASN A 128 -2.56 8.81 -5.30
CA ASN A 128 -2.10 8.53 -3.95
C ASN A 128 -1.05 9.56 -3.54
N ARG A 129 -1.09 9.98 -2.28
CA ARG A 129 -0.13 10.87 -1.67
C ARG A 129 0.76 10.08 -0.72
N LEU A 130 2.07 10.23 -0.88
CA LEU A 130 3.08 9.71 0.02
C LEU A 130 3.67 10.87 0.83
N ILE A 131 3.86 10.69 2.13
CA ILE A 131 4.47 11.68 3.03
C ILE A 131 5.40 10.94 4.00
N VAL A 132 6.64 11.41 4.15
CA VAL A 132 7.51 11.03 5.27
C VAL A 132 7.06 11.84 6.48
N THR A 133 6.52 11.18 7.51
CA THR A 133 5.95 11.84 8.69
C THR A 133 6.88 11.75 9.89
N ASN A 134 7.66 10.68 10.01
CA ASN A 134 8.47 10.33 11.19
C ASN A 134 7.69 10.26 12.52
N GLU A 135 6.36 10.33 12.45
CA GLU A 135 5.42 10.27 13.56
C GLU A 135 4.33 9.25 13.23
N PHE A 136 3.84 8.56 14.25
CA PHE A 136 2.70 7.65 14.12
C PHE A 136 1.38 8.40 13.92
N PRO A 137 0.39 7.80 13.24
CA PRO A 137 -0.95 8.37 13.18
C PRO A 137 -1.58 8.39 14.58
N GLU A 138 -2.48 9.36 14.85
CA GLU A 138 -3.11 9.56 16.17
C GLU A 138 -3.77 8.30 16.76
N THR A 139 -4.25 7.38 15.92
CA THR A 139 -4.88 6.12 16.35
C THR A 139 -4.10 4.90 15.88
N PHE A 140 -2.76 4.91 16.02
CA PHE A 140 -1.89 3.83 15.57
C PHE A 140 -2.19 2.49 16.24
N GLU A 141 -2.72 2.48 17.46
CA GLU A 141 -3.16 1.27 18.17
C GLU A 141 -4.26 0.48 17.45
N LYS A 142 -4.98 1.10 16.51
CA LYS A 142 -5.99 0.43 15.66
C LYS A 142 -5.40 -0.19 14.41
N PHE A 143 -4.12 0.07 14.13
CA PHE A 143 -3.45 -0.47 12.97
C PHE A 143 -3.00 -1.90 13.21
N LYS A 144 -2.98 -2.70 12.14
CA LYS A 144 -2.56 -4.09 12.17
C LYS A 144 -1.32 -4.29 11.32
N TYR A 145 -0.43 -5.17 11.77
CA TYR A 145 0.71 -5.57 10.97
C TYR A 145 0.23 -6.29 9.70
N ALA A 146 0.73 -5.88 8.54
CA ALA A 146 0.35 -6.45 7.26
C ALA A 146 0.88 -7.88 7.12
N GLU A 147 0.01 -8.80 6.69
CA GLU A 147 0.42 -10.14 6.31
C GLU A 147 1.19 -10.08 4.99
N ARG A 148 2.24 -10.91 4.88
CA ARG A 148 2.99 -11.05 3.64
C ARG A 148 2.13 -11.79 2.62
N ARG A 149 1.55 -11.05 1.68
CA ARG A 149 0.72 -11.54 0.57
C ARG A 149 1.07 -10.83 -0.69
#